data_AF-A0A183GQX5-F1
#
_entry.id   AF-A0A183GQX5-F1
#
_cell.length_a   1.000
_cell.length_b   1.000
_cell.length_c   1.000
_cell.angle_alpha   90.00
_cell.angle_beta   90.00
_cell.angle_gamma   90.00
#
_symmetry.space_group_name_H-M   'P 1'
#
loop_
_entity.id
_entity.type
_entity.pdbx_description
1 polymer ?
#
loop_
_entity_poly.entity_id
_entity_poly.type
_entity_poly.pdbx_seq_one_letter_code
_entity_poly.pdbx_strand_id
1 'polypeptide(L)'
;MVQKALENPSIGSPAEREEVTANLFRHGHESRRRAITRSKAVHKDRTISWNNIPREFAFLPDGSRFLQLMTADVHIYYSCTTIKKAYENGLFALVADGVHKILPTQLGYQAQLYTIHGVCSNGHEIPLLYALTRAQRESTYELVFSCLERELRSLGPQCVRRFVVDFERAAINAANKTFPGVNVEDCAFHLA
;
A
#
# COMPACT_ATOMS: atom_id res chain seq x y z
N MET A 1 -14.16 -18.23 -2.59
CA MET A 1 -12.87 -18.48 -3.27
C MET A 1 -11.85 -19.10 -2.32
N VAL A 2 -11.61 -18.51 -1.14
CA VAL A 2 -10.72 -19.07 -0.08
C VAL A 2 -11.11 -20.49 0.36
N GLN A 3 -12.40 -20.77 0.52
CA GLN A 3 -12.87 -22.08 0.98
C GLN A 3 -12.57 -23.23 0.01
N LYS A 4 -12.58 -22.95 -1.31
CA LYS A 4 -12.18 -23.93 -2.34
C LYS A 4 -10.67 -24.19 -2.39
N ALA A 5 -9.86 -23.23 -1.92
CA ALA A 5 -8.40 -23.39 -1.86
C ALA A 5 -7.95 -24.23 -0.66
N LEU A 6 -8.69 -24.16 0.46
CA LEU A 6 -8.42 -24.94 1.69
C LEU A 6 -8.77 -26.43 1.55
N GLU A 7 -9.67 -26.77 0.62
CA GLU A 7 -10.08 -28.15 0.33
C GLU A 7 -9.20 -28.83 -0.74
N ASN A 8 -8.24 -28.12 -1.34
CA ASN A 8 -7.40 -28.66 -2.40
C ASN A 8 -6.21 -29.47 -1.82
N PRO A 9 -6.18 -30.82 -1.99
CA PRO A 9 -5.11 -31.69 -1.48
C PRO A 9 -3.70 -31.38 -1.97
N SER A 10 -3.52 -30.53 -2.99
CA SER A 10 -2.21 -30.12 -3.51
C SER A 10 -1.53 -28.95 -2.76
N ILE A 11 -2.20 -28.26 -1.82
CA ILE A 11 -1.68 -27.04 -1.19
C ILE A 11 -1.35 -27.29 0.29
N GLY A 12 -0.09 -27.57 0.62
CA GLY A 12 0.37 -27.73 2.01
C GLY A 12 -0.14 -29.00 2.71
N SER A 13 0.50 -29.35 3.83
CA SER A 13 0.13 -30.49 4.66
C SER A 13 -1.22 -30.25 5.40
N PRO A 14 -1.92 -31.30 5.84
CA PRO A 14 -3.17 -31.15 6.59
C PRO A 14 -3.05 -30.25 7.83
N ALA A 15 -1.92 -30.32 8.53
CA ALA A 15 -1.63 -29.50 9.71
C ALA A 15 -1.47 -28.01 9.36
N GLU A 16 -0.76 -27.70 8.26
CA GLU A 16 -0.58 -26.31 7.80
C GLU A 16 -1.90 -25.71 7.32
N ARG A 17 -2.77 -26.50 6.69
CA ARG A 17 -4.13 -26.04 6.33
C ARG A 17 -4.98 -25.76 7.55
N GLU A 18 -4.90 -26.61 8.56
CA GLU A 18 -5.63 -26.46 9.81
C GLU A 18 -5.15 -25.22 10.57
N GLU A 19 -3.84 -24.94 10.56
CA GLU A 19 -3.26 -23.75 11.16
C GLU A 19 -3.65 -22.46 10.42
N VAL A 20 -3.60 -22.44 9.09
CA VAL A 20 -4.03 -21.29 8.26
C VAL A 20 -5.53 -21.04 8.43
N THR A 21 -6.33 -22.10 8.48
CA THR A 21 -7.77 -22.06 8.77
C THR A 21 -8.00 -21.51 10.18
N ALA A 22 -7.31 -22.04 11.18
CA ALA A 22 -7.41 -21.56 12.55
C ALA A 22 -7.01 -20.07 12.67
N ASN A 23 -5.97 -19.61 11.98
CA ASN A 23 -5.55 -18.21 11.98
C ASN A 23 -6.52 -17.29 11.23
N LEU A 24 -7.10 -17.73 10.11
CA LEU A 24 -8.11 -16.97 9.36
C LEU A 24 -9.45 -16.90 10.09
N PHE A 25 -9.85 -17.99 10.77
CA PHE A 25 -11.18 -18.15 11.37
C PHE A 25 -11.23 -18.03 12.91
N ARG A 26 -10.09 -17.87 13.63
CA ARG A 26 -10.01 -17.74 15.11
C ARG A 26 -10.98 -16.73 15.73
N HIS A 27 -11.34 -15.68 14.99
CA HIS A 27 -12.35 -14.70 15.40
C HIS A 27 -13.54 -14.59 14.42
N GLY A 28 -13.56 -15.38 13.34
CA GLY A 28 -14.58 -15.34 12.31
C GLY A 28 -14.58 -14.05 11.46
N HIS A 29 -15.00 -14.19 10.20
CA HIS A 29 -15.18 -13.08 9.26
C HIS A 29 -16.10 -11.98 9.82
N GLU A 30 -17.15 -12.38 10.56
CA GLU A 30 -18.10 -11.47 11.21
C GLU A 30 -17.51 -10.61 12.33
N SER A 31 -16.51 -11.10 13.08
CA SER A 31 -15.86 -10.26 14.10
C SER A 31 -14.99 -9.18 13.46
N ARG A 32 -14.22 -9.55 12.42
CA ARG A 32 -13.42 -8.60 11.63
C ARG A 32 -14.32 -7.55 10.97
N ARG A 33 -15.42 -7.99 10.37
CA ARG A 33 -16.42 -7.09 9.76
C ARG A 33 -17.08 -6.16 10.79
N ARG A 34 -17.37 -6.65 12.00
CA ARG A 34 -17.85 -5.81 13.12
C ARG A 34 -16.81 -4.81 13.61
N ALA A 35 -15.53 -5.19 13.71
CA ALA A 35 -14.45 -4.26 14.06
C ALA A 35 -14.31 -3.14 13.02
N ILE A 36 -14.30 -3.48 11.72
CA ILE A 36 -14.26 -2.51 10.62
C ILE A 36 -15.52 -1.62 10.65
N THR A 37 -16.70 -2.19 10.85
CA THR A 37 -17.96 -1.43 10.91
C THR A 37 -17.97 -0.44 12.08
N ARG A 38 -17.50 -0.86 13.27
CA ARG A 38 -17.36 0.02 14.44
C ARG A 38 -16.36 1.15 14.17
N SER A 39 -15.21 0.84 13.60
CA SER A 39 -14.22 1.85 13.21
C SER A 39 -14.80 2.84 12.18
N LYS A 40 -15.53 2.36 11.16
CA LYS A 40 -16.22 3.22 10.19
C LYS A 40 -17.29 4.10 10.84
N ALA A 41 -18.02 3.59 11.84
CA ALA A 41 -19.04 4.36 12.55
C ALA A 41 -18.47 5.54 13.34
N VAL A 42 -17.25 5.42 13.89
CA VAL A 42 -16.52 6.53 14.56
C VAL A 42 -16.27 7.70 13.61
N HIS A 43 -16.23 7.45 12.30
CA HIS A 43 -15.95 8.46 11.28
C HIS A 43 -17.20 8.92 10.50
N LYS A 44 -18.40 8.43 10.86
CA LYS A 44 -19.63 8.63 10.08
C LYS A 44 -20.11 10.09 10.04
N ASP A 45 -19.82 10.86 11.09
CA ASP A 45 -20.25 12.26 11.23
C ASP A 45 -19.15 13.27 10.90
N ARG A 46 -18.00 12.81 10.38
CA ARG A 46 -16.89 13.70 9.98
C ARG A 46 -17.02 14.06 8.51
N THR A 47 -17.18 15.35 8.22
CA THR A 47 -17.19 15.89 6.85
C THR A 47 -15.78 15.89 6.25
N ILE A 48 -15.29 14.70 5.90
CA ILE A 48 -14.04 14.53 5.13
C ILE A 48 -14.38 14.70 3.66
N SER A 49 -13.66 15.59 2.98
CA SER A 49 -13.74 15.73 1.53
C SER A 49 -12.33 15.77 0.93
N TRP A 50 -12.23 15.65 -0.39
CA TRP A 50 -10.93 15.77 -1.06
C TRP A 50 -10.22 17.08 -0.72
N ASN A 51 -10.93 18.20 -0.70
CA ASN A 51 -10.31 19.51 -0.43
C ASN A 51 -10.26 19.85 1.07
N ASN A 52 -10.80 19.01 1.94
CA ASN A 52 -10.86 19.25 3.38
C ASN A 52 -10.50 17.97 4.13
N ILE A 53 -9.21 17.84 4.45
CA ILE A 53 -8.67 16.74 5.25
C ILE A 53 -8.46 17.24 6.67
N PRO A 54 -9.25 16.73 7.65
CA PRO A 54 -9.06 17.09 9.06
C PRO A 54 -7.63 16.82 9.55
N ARG A 55 -7.18 17.63 10.51
CA ARG A 55 -5.80 17.61 11.02
C ARG A 55 -5.40 16.22 11.53
N GLU A 56 -6.31 15.50 12.17
CA GLU A 56 -6.05 14.17 12.70
C GLU A 56 -5.76 13.10 11.63
N PHE A 57 -6.05 13.36 10.36
CA PHE A 57 -5.69 12.49 9.23
C PHE A 57 -4.47 13.02 8.46
N ALA A 58 -4.13 14.30 8.62
CA ALA A 58 -2.97 14.92 8.00
C ALA A 58 -1.69 14.77 8.85
N PHE A 59 -1.82 14.47 10.14
CA PHE A 59 -0.71 14.37 11.09
C PHE A 59 -0.76 13.06 11.89
N LEU A 60 0.41 12.55 12.26
CA LEU A 60 0.56 11.42 13.17
C LEU A 60 0.37 11.85 14.64
N PRO A 61 0.17 10.90 15.58
CA PRO A 61 0.01 11.21 17.01
C PRO A 61 1.18 11.98 17.63
N ASP A 62 2.39 11.84 17.07
CA ASP A 62 3.59 12.57 17.50
C ASP A 62 3.67 14.01 16.92
N GLY A 63 2.66 14.43 16.16
CA GLY A 63 2.58 15.75 15.53
C GLY A 63 3.37 15.87 14.22
N SER A 64 4.06 14.83 13.77
CA SER A 64 4.72 14.82 12.46
C SER A 64 3.70 14.76 11.33
N ARG A 65 4.07 15.27 10.15
CA ARG A 65 3.19 15.23 8.97
C ARG A 65 3.03 13.80 8.48
N PHE A 66 1.79 13.43 8.18
CA PHE A 66 1.45 12.21 7.47
C PHE A 66 1.03 12.51 6.04
N LEU A 67 0.17 13.52 5.81
CA LEU A 67 -0.16 14.03 4.48
C LEU A 67 1.00 14.89 3.96
N GLN A 68 1.73 14.38 2.98
CA GLN A 68 2.97 14.97 2.47
C GLN A 68 2.73 15.77 1.18
N LEU A 69 1.77 15.33 0.36
CA LEU A 69 1.37 16.02 -0.86
C LEU A 69 -0.14 15.99 -1.02
N MET A 70 -0.73 17.11 -1.39
CA MET A 70 -2.15 17.25 -1.72
C MET A 70 -2.28 18.04 -3.02
N THR A 71 -2.82 17.41 -4.05
CA THR A 71 -3.10 18.02 -5.35
C THR A 71 -4.56 17.78 -5.74
N ALA A 72 -4.97 18.28 -6.92
CA ALA A 72 -6.31 18.04 -7.45
C ALA A 72 -6.60 16.55 -7.72
N ASP A 73 -5.56 15.76 -8.01
CA ASP A 73 -5.68 14.38 -8.51
C ASP A 73 -5.01 13.32 -7.64
N VAL A 74 -4.08 13.72 -6.77
CA VAL A 74 -3.40 12.80 -5.84
C VAL A 74 -3.20 13.41 -4.45
N HIS A 75 -3.45 12.60 -3.43
CA HIS A 75 -2.97 12.81 -2.07
C HIS A 75 -1.97 11.72 -1.71
N ILE A 76 -0.83 12.10 -1.15
CA ILE A 76 0.24 11.16 -0.76
C ILE A 76 0.46 11.26 0.74
N TYR A 77 0.41 10.11 1.40
CA TYR A 77 0.60 9.97 2.83
C TYR A 77 1.77 9.04 3.13
N TYR A 78 2.75 9.52 3.91
CA TYR A 78 3.83 8.69 4.43
C TYR A 78 4.46 9.32 5.67
N SER A 79 5.13 8.48 6.45
CA SER A 79 5.95 8.88 7.58
C SER A 79 7.42 8.79 7.21
N CYS A 80 8.14 9.93 7.22
CA CYS A 80 9.59 9.94 7.04
C CYS A 80 10.29 9.04 8.08
N THR A 81 9.77 8.99 9.31
CA THR A 81 10.29 8.13 10.38
C THR A 81 10.13 6.65 10.03
N THR A 82 9.00 6.24 9.46
CA THR A 82 8.80 4.83 9.03
C THR A 82 9.72 4.47 7.88
N ILE A 83 9.85 5.35 6.88
CA ILE A 83 10.77 5.15 5.74
C ILE A 83 12.21 5.02 6.24
N LYS A 84 12.65 5.92 7.12
CA LYS A 84 13.98 5.87 7.74
C LYS A 84 14.21 4.57 8.48
N LYS A 85 13.27 4.12 9.31
CA LYS A 85 13.38 2.85 10.02
C LYS A 85 13.46 1.67 9.07
N ALA A 86 12.67 1.63 8.00
CA ALA A 86 12.75 0.57 7.01
C ALA A 86 14.13 0.54 6.34
N TYR A 87 14.65 1.71 5.93
CA TYR A 87 15.99 1.86 5.37
C TYR A 87 17.07 1.33 6.34
N GLU A 88 17.04 1.75 7.60
CA GLU A 88 17.98 1.32 8.64
C GLU A 88 17.88 -0.18 8.95
N ASN A 89 16.72 -0.80 8.71
CA ASN A 89 16.49 -2.24 8.89
C ASN A 89 16.72 -3.05 7.61
N GLY A 90 17.46 -2.50 6.65
CA GLY A 90 17.87 -3.23 5.45
C GLY A 90 16.75 -3.40 4.43
N LEU A 91 15.96 -2.35 4.17
CA LEU A 91 15.05 -2.29 3.03
C LEU A 91 15.77 -2.72 1.74
N PHE A 92 15.23 -3.70 1.03
CA PHE A 92 15.85 -4.23 -0.19
C PHE A 92 14.87 -4.39 -1.36
N ALA A 93 13.57 -4.49 -1.09
CA ALA A 93 12.55 -4.55 -2.13
C ALA A 93 11.36 -3.65 -1.83
N LEU A 94 10.73 -3.17 -2.88
CA LEU A 94 9.45 -2.49 -2.84
C LEU A 94 8.39 -3.38 -3.50
N VAL A 95 7.20 -3.40 -2.92
CA VAL A 95 6.01 -4.04 -3.49
C VAL A 95 4.92 -2.98 -3.53
N ALA A 96 4.39 -2.70 -4.70
CA ALA A 96 3.31 -1.74 -4.86
C ALA A 96 2.09 -2.38 -5.48
N ASP A 97 0.95 -2.10 -4.86
CA ASP A 97 -0.36 -2.63 -5.23
C ASP A 97 -1.41 -1.54 -5.07
N GLY A 98 -2.35 -1.54 -5.99
CA GLY A 98 -3.40 -0.57 -6.10
C GLY A 98 -4.78 -1.20 -6.10
N VAL A 99 -5.55 -0.93 -5.06
CA VAL A 99 -6.92 -1.44 -4.93
C VAL A 99 -7.88 -0.56 -5.74
N HIS A 100 -8.38 -1.10 -6.86
CA HIS A 100 -9.43 -0.45 -7.65
C HIS A 100 -10.80 -0.53 -6.93
N LYS A 101 -11.58 0.56 -6.96
CA LYS A 101 -12.88 0.77 -6.29
C LYS A 101 -12.80 1.17 -4.82
N ILE A 102 -12.34 2.39 -4.61
CA ILE A 102 -12.22 2.94 -3.26
C ILE A 102 -13.41 3.80 -2.94
N LEU A 103 -14.06 3.46 -1.83
CA LEU A 103 -15.03 4.34 -1.21
C LEU A 103 -14.28 5.55 -0.65
N PRO A 104 -14.66 6.79 -1.00
CA PRO A 104 -16.00 7.18 -1.47
C PRO A 104 -16.17 7.15 -3.01
N THR A 105 -17.33 6.65 -3.49
CA THR A 105 -17.70 6.65 -4.94
C THR A 105 -17.69 8.04 -5.56
N GLN A 106 -17.79 9.10 -4.74
CA GLN A 106 -17.65 10.50 -5.13
C GLN A 106 -16.28 10.83 -5.76
N LEU A 107 -15.26 9.99 -5.57
CA LEU A 107 -13.95 10.15 -6.20
C LEU A 107 -13.91 9.66 -7.66
N GLY A 108 -14.97 9.01 -8.12
CA GLY A 108 -15.09 8.48 -9.48
C GLY A 108 -14.55 7.05 -9.63
N TYR A 109 -14.93 6.40 -10.73
CA TYR A 109 -14.60 4.99 -11.00
C TYR A 109 -13.11 4.73 -11.23
N GLN A 110 -12.34 5.77 -11.55
CA GLN A 110 -10.89 5.68 -11.78
C GLN A 110 -10.07 5.87 -10.50
N ALA A 111 -10.72 6.14 -9.36
CA ALA A 111 -10.04 6.34 -8.10
C ALA A 111 -9.46 5.04 -7.51
N GLN A 112 -8.28 5.16 -6.93
CA GLN A 112 -7.50 4.05 -6.39
C GLN A 112 -6.82 4.46 -5.08
N LEU A 113 -6.68 3.54 -4.13
CA LEU A 113 -5.65 3.62 -3.08
C LEU A 113 -4.53 2.77 -3.59
N TYR A 114 -3.44 3.44 -3.85
CA TYR A 114 -2.19 2.84 -4.20
C TYR A 114 -1.32 2.77 -2.96
N THR A 115 -0.71 1.61 -2.71
CA THR A 115 0.12 1.39 -1.53
C THR A 115 1.48 0.89 -1.96
N ILE A 116 2.52 1.34 -1.27
CA ILE A 116 3.88 0.84 -1.46
C ILE A 116 4.38 0.31 -0.12
N HIS A 117 4.72 -0.96 -0.12
CA HIS A 117 5.27 -1.69 1.00
C HIS A 117 6.77 -1.91 0.76
N GLY A 118 7.54 -1.84 1.83
CA GLY A 118 8.97 -2.14 1.84
C GLY A 118 9.22 -3.47 2.50
N VAL A 119 10.03 -4.31 1.85
CA VAL A 119 10.51 -5.57 2.42
C VAL A 119 11.92 -5.35 2.97
N CYS A 120 12.08 -5.55 4.26
CA CYS A 120 13.33 -5.40 4.99
C CYS A 120 14.06 -6.75 5.11
N SER A 121 15.37 -6.72 5.27
CA SER A 121 16.22 -7.93 5.34
C SER A 121 15.90 -8.83 6.54
N ASN A 122 15.21 -8.30 7.55
CA ASN A 122 14.69 -9.07 8.69
C ASN A 122 13.37 -9.81 8.37
N GLY A 123 12.90 -9.79 7.12
CA GLY A 123 11.67 -10.46 6.68
C GLY A 123 10.39 -9.69 6.98
N HIS A 124 10.46 -8.50 7.58
CA HIS A 124 9.28 -7.67 7.81
C HIS A 124 8.90 -6.89 6.55
N GLU A 125 7.60 -6.90 6.28
CA GLU A 125 6.97 -6.05 5.28
C GLU A 125 6.28 -4.87 6.00
N ILE A 126 6.63 -3.65 5.60
CA ILE A 126 6.16 -2.43 6.26
C ILE A 126 5.52 -1.51 5.22
N PRO A 127 4.30 -0.99 5.43
CA PRO A 127 3.74 0.02 4.54
C PRO A 127 4.55 1.32 4.64
N LEU A 128 5.10 1.77 3.51
CA LEU A 128 5.93 2.96 3.44
C LEU A 128 5.14 4.17 2.95
N LEU A 129 4.21 3.97 2.03
CA LEU A 129 3.47 5.04 1.38
C LEU A 129 2.05 4.60 1.00
N TYR A 130 1.12 5.53 1.18
CA TYR A 130 -0.27 5.44 0.71
C TYR A 130 -0.55 6.62 -0.23
N ALA A 131 -1.16 6.36 -1.38
CA ALA A 131 -1.59 7.39 -2.31
C ALA A 131 -3.06 7.19 -2.68
N LEU A 132 -3.89 8.20 -2.42
CA LEU A 132 -5.24 8.28 -2.97
C LEU A 132 -5.14 9.01 -4.30
N THR A 133 -5.48 8.31 -5.38
CA THR A 133 -5.43 8.85 -6.75
C THR A 133 -6.83 8.92 -7.32
N ARG A 134 -7.10 9.91 -8.19
CA ARG A 134 -8.32 10.01 -9.00
C ARG A 134 -8.17 9.48 -10.42
N ALA A 135 -6.93 9.24 -10.84
CA ALA A 135 -6.61 8.74 -12.16
C ALA A 135 -5.35 7.87 -12.14
N GLN A 136 -5.40 6.74 -12.85
CA GLN A 136 -4.31 5.80 -13.08
C GLN A 136 -3.57 6.22 -14.35
N ARG A 137 -2.74 7.27 -14.24
CA ARG A 137 -1.89 7.75 -15.33
C ARG A 137 -0.45 7.51 -14.95
N GLU A 138 0.41 7.31 -15.96
CA GLU A 138 1.85 7.17 -15.77
C GLU A 138 2.42 8.35 -14.94
N SER A 139 2.01 9.58 -15.24
CA SER A 139 2.40 10.77 -14.48
C SER A 139 1.98 10.73 -13.00
N THR A 140 0.86 10.08 -12.67
CA THR A 140 0.42 9.90 -11.28
C THR A 140 1.37 8.95 -10.55
N TYR A 141 1.69 7.81 -11.17
CA TYR A 141 2.65 6.85 -10.62
C TYR A 141 4.05 7.45 -10.49
N GLU A 142 4.51 8.18 -11.50
CA GLU A 142 5.81 8.88 -11.45
C GLU A 142 5.89 9.83 -10.26
N LEU A 143 4.85 10.61 -10.01
CA LEU A 143 4.79 11.52 -8.86
C LEU A 143 4.83 10.75 -7.54
N VAL A 144 4.03 9.69 -7.41
CA VAL A 144 3.99 8.85 -6.20
C VAL A 144 5.35 8.21 -5.92
N PHE A 145 5.97 7.60 -6.92
CA PHE A 145 7.27 6.94 -6.80
C PHE A 145 8.41 7.93 -6.54
N SER A 146 8.39 9.09 -7.20
CA SER A 146 9.38 10.14 -6.99
C SER A 146 9.36 10.69 -5.56
N CYS A 147 8.18 10.74 -4.91
CA CYS A 147 8.09 11.13 -3.51
C CYS A 147 8.85 10.14 -2.61
N LEU A 148 8.59 8.84 -2.73
CA LEU A 148 9.28 7.82 -1.93
C LEU A 148 10.78 7.77 -2.25
N GLU A 149 11.13 7.79 -3.53
CA GLU A 149 12.52 7.73 -3.97
C GLU A 149 13.32 8.91 -3.40
N ARG A 150 12.77 10.12 -3.41
CA ARG A 150 13.44 11.30 -2.84
C ARG A 150 13.73 11.16 -1.35
N GLU A 151 12.78 10.61 -0.59
CA GLU A 151 12.99 10.34 0.83
C GLU A 151 14.10 9.30 1.03
N LEU A 152 14.09 8.20 0.27
CA LEU A 152 15.13 7.16 0.34
C LEU A 152 16.51 7.71 -0.04
N ARG A 153 16.59 8.48 -1.13
CA ARG A 153 17.82 9.12 -1.61
C ARG A 153 18.42 10.08 -0.58
N SER A 154 17.58 10.72 0.22
CA SER A 154 18.03 11.62 1.29
C SER A 154 18.69 10.89 2.47
N LEU A 155 18.43 9.58 2.63
CA LEU A 155 18.97 8.76 3.71
C LEU A 155 20.33 8.15 3.37
N GLY A 156 20.63 7.97 2.08
CA GLY A 156 21.91 7.44 1.63
C GLY A 156 21.86 6.78 0.24
N PRO A 157 22.85 5.92 -0.07
CA PRO A 157 22.90 5.19 -1.33
C PRO A 157 21.66 4.32 -1.56
N GLN A 158 21.34 4.07 -2.84
CA GLN A 158 20.22 3.21 -3.21
C GLN A 158 20.33 1.82 -2.56
N CYS A 159 19.35 1.49 -1.71
CA CYS A 159 19.24 0.21 -1.03
C CYS A 159 18.26 -0.76 -1.72
N VAL A 160 17.28 -0.21 -2.46
CA VAL A 160 16.28 -1.01 -3.18
C VAL A 160 16.93 -1.70 -4.37
N ARG A 161 16.72 -3.01 -4.48
CA ARG A 161 17.23 -3.86 -5.58
C ARG A 161 16.12 -4.37 -6.48
N ARG A 162 14.91 -4.50 -5.94
CA ARG A 162 13.72 -5.00 -6.64
C ARG A 162 12.54 -4.10 -6.39
N PHE A 163 11.73 -3.86 -7.42
CA PHE A 163 10.45 -3.19 -7.31
C PHE A 163 9.38 -4.00 -8.02
N VAL A 164 8.52 -4.66 -7.25
CA VAL A 164 7.36 -5.39 -7.76
C VAL A 164 6.19 -4.41 -7.86
N VAL A 165 5.59 -4.29 -9.04
CA VAL A 165 4.46 -3.39 -9.29
C VAL A 165 3.26 -4.12 -9.90
N ASP A 166 2.08 -3.50 -9.81
CA ASP A 166 0.89 -3.93 -10.56
C ASP A 166 1.18 -4.12 -12.05
N PHE A 167 0.48 -5.07 -12.68
CA PHE A 167 0.58 -5.37 -14.12
C PHE A 167 -0.08 -4.30 -15.00
N GLU A 168 0.19 -3.04 -14.70
CA GLU A 168 -0.24 -1.88 -15.46
C GLU A 168 0.97 -1.21 -16.08
N ARG A 169 0.96 -1.04 -17.41
CA ARG A 169 2.06 -0.41 -18.17
C ARG A 169 2.46 0.95 -17.61
N ALA A 170 1.50 1.74 -17.15
CA ALA A 170 1.75 3.06 -16.58
C ALA A 170 2.58 2.98 -15.29
N ALA A 171 2.31 2.01 -14.42
CA ALA A 171 3.07 1.79 -13.18
C ALA A 171 4.49 1.27 -13.50
N ILE A 172 4.62 0.32 -14.42
CA ILE A 172 5.91 -0.24 -14.85
C ILE A 172 6.81 0.85 -15.44
N ASN A 173 6.29 1.67 -16.35
CA ASN A 173 7.04 2.76 -16.98
C ASN A 173 7.50 3.78 -15.93
N ALA A 174 6.58 4.19 -15.05
CA ALA A 174 6.90 5.11 -13.97
C ALA A 174 7.99 4.56 -13.05
N ALA A 175 7.91 3.29 -12.63
CA ALA A 175 8.88 2.65 -11.76
C ALA A 175 10.28 2.63 -12.40
N ASN A 176 10.37 2.23 -13.68
CA ASN A 176 11.63 2.23 -14.43
C ASN A 176 12.26 3.63 -14.54
N LYS A 177 11.42 4.66 -14.67
CA LYS A 177 11.88 6.06 -14.77
C LYS A 177 12.37 6.60 -13.42
N THR A 178 11.67 6.30 -12.33
CA THR A 178 11.98 6.86 -11.01
C THR A 178 13.05 6.09 -10.25
N PHE A 179 13.16 4.77 -10.46
CA PHE A 179 14.13 3.90 -9.81
C PHE A 179 15.11 3.29 -10.83
N PRO A 180 15.98 4.12 -11.47
CA PRO A 180 16.93 3.61 -12.45
C PRO A 180 17.89 2.59 -11.82
N GLY A 181 18.09 1.46 -12.49
CA GLY A 181 18.97 0.38 -12.02
C GLY A 181 18.36 -0.57 -10.99
N VAL A 182 17.09 -0.39 -10.62
CA VAL A 182 16.32 -1.36 -9.83
C VAL A 182 15.67 -2.37 -10.77
N ASN A 183 15.61 -3.65 -10.37
CA ASN A 183 14.88 -4.65 -11.15
C ASN A 183 13.37 -4.47 -10.96
N VAL A 184 12.70 -3.91 -11.97
CA VAL A 184 11.24 -3.76 -11.97
C VAL A 184 10.62 -5.07 -12.44
N GLU A 185 9.80 -5.66 -11.59
CA GLU A 185 9.14 -6.94 -11.81
C GLU A 185 7.63 -6.76 -11.75
N ASP A 186 6.92 -7.55 -12.54
CA ASP A 186 5.46 -7.55 -12.52
C ASP A 186 4.94 -8.49 -11.42
N CYS A 187 3.89 -8.05 -10.71
CA CYS A 187 3.22 -8.88 -9.73
C CYS A 187 2.47 -10.05 -10.41
N ALA A 188 2.97 -11.28 -10.24
CA ALA A 188 2.42 -12.49 -10.86
C ALA A 188 0.98 -12.84 -10.42
N PHE A 189 0.50 -12.30 -9.30
CA PHE A 189 -0.87 -12.55 -8.82
C PHE A 189 -1.96 -11.98 -9.74
N HIS A 190 -1.61 -11.09 -10.67
CA HIS A 190 -2.52 -10.52 -11.66
C HIS A 190 -2.66 -11.35 -12.94
N LEU A 191 -1.92 -12.46 -13.08
CA LEU A 191 -1.89 -13.30 -14.30
C LEU A 191 -2.74 -14.59 -14.18
N ALA A 192 -3.58 -14.72 -13.15
CA ALA A 192 -4.37 -15.92 -12.87
C ALA A 192 -5.86 -15.82 -13.26
#